data_AF-A0A925J506-F1
#
_entry.id   AF-A0A925J506-F1
#
_cell.length_a   1.000
_cell.length_b   1.000
_cell.length_c   1.000
_cell.angle_alpha   90.00
_cell.angle_beta   90.00
_cell.angle_gamma   90.00
#
_symmetry.space_group_name_H-M   'P 1'
#
loop_
_entity.id
_entity.type
_entity.pdbx_description
1 polymer ?
#
loop_
_entity_poly.entity_id
_entity_poly.type
_entity_poly.pdbx_seq_one_letter_code
_entity_poly.pdbx_strand_id
1 'polypeptide(L)' 'MRSFVGVVFSLSPLLAFAQAGSPRIPAEAFKALHWRTIGPEGNRFTSAAGIPGDPLTYYVGAASGGV' A
#
# COMPACT_ATOMS: atom_id res chain seq x y z
N MET A 1 -42.98 -24.66 -29.07
CA MET A 1 -41.79 -23.77 -29.03
C MET A 1 -42.10 -22.42 -28.37
N ARG A 2 -42.71 -22.40 -27.17
CA ARG A 2 -43.08 -21.14 -26.46
C ARG A 2 -42.71 -21.13 -24.97
N SER A 3 -42.24 -22.25 -24.40
CA SER A 3 -41.81 -22.32 -23.00
C SER A 3 -40.31 -22.02 -22.78
N PHE A 4 -39.48 -22.06 -23.83
CA PHE A 4 -38.04 -21.80 -23.70
C PHE A 4 -37.70 -20.30 -23.52
N VAL A 5 -38.55 -19.39 -24.02
CA VAL A 5 -38.33 -17.94 -23.89
C VAL A 5 -38.61 -17.44 -22.46
N GLY A 6 -39.53 -18.10 -21.74
CA GLY A 6 -39.88 -17.72 -20.36
C GLY A 6 -38.78 -18.00 -19.35
N VAL A 7 -38.05 -19.10 -19.49
CA VAL A 7 -36.99 -19.51 -18.54
C VAL A 7 -35.78 -18.58 -18.61
N VAL A 8 -35.44 -18.04 -19.78
CA VAL A 8 -34.33 -17.10 -19.95
C VAL A 8 -34.64 -15.73 -19.33
N PHE A 9 -35.91 -15.30 -19.38
CA PHE A 9 -36.35 -14.02 -18.80
C PHE A 9 -36.47 -14.04 -17.27
N SER A 10 -36.68 -15.21 -16.66
CA SER A 10 -36.87 -15.33 -15.20
C SER A 10 -35.56 -15.39 -14.39
N LEU A 11 -34.41 -15.62 -15.03
CA LEU A 11 -33.09 -15.66 -14.38
C LEU A 11 -32.32 -14.33 -14.44
N SER A 12 -32.78 -13.35 -15.23
CA SER A 12 -32.11 -12.05 -15.40
C SER A 12 -31.98 -11.19 -14.14
N PRO A 13 -32.93 -11.13 -13.17
CA PRO A 13 -32.75 -10.26 -12.02
C PRO A 13 -31.72 -10.80 -11.00
N LEU A 14 -31.41 -12.10 -11.01
CA LEU A 14 -30.43 -12.71 -10.11
C LEU A 14 -28.97 -12.39 -10.51
N LEU A 15 -28.71 -12.19 -11.80
CA LEU A 15 -27.39 -11.79 -12.30
C LEU A 15 -27.08 -10.29 -12.05
N ALA A 16 -28.10 -9.45 -11.90
CA ALA A 16 -27.94 -8.02 -11.67
C ALA A 16 -27.39 -7.69 -10.26
N PHE A 17 -27.68 -8.54 -9.26
CA PHE A 17 -27.14 -8.38 -7.90
C PHE A 17 -25.69 -8.86 -7.76
N ALA A 18 -25.15 -9.61 -8.73
CA ALA A 18 -23.79 -10.15 -8.66
C ALA A 18 -22.69 -9.13 -9.06
N GLN A 19 -23.05 -7.93 -9.52
CA GLN A 19 -22.10 -6.89 -9.96
C GLN A 19 -21.95 -5.73 -8.97
N ALA A 20 -22.09 -5.98 -7.67
CA ALA A 20 -21.63 -5.03 -6.66
C ALA A 20 -20.08 -5.04 -6.64
N GLY A 21 -19.46 -4.07 -7.32
CA GLY A 21 -18.01 -3.88 -7.24
C GLY A 21 -17.56 -3.60 -5.80
N SER A 22 -16.39 -4.09 -5.41
CA SER A 22 -15.86 -3.82 -4.08
C SER A 22 -15.78 -2.31 -3.81
N PRO A 23 -16.19 -1.84 -2.61
CA PRO A 23 -16.02 -0.45 -2.23
C PRO A 23 -14.56 -0.02 -2.41
N ARG A 24 -14.33 1.04 -3.18
CA ARG A 24 -13.00 1.63 -3.33
C ARG A 24 -12.82 2.69 -2.25
N ILE A 25 -11.69 2.64 -1.55
CA ILE A 25 -11.30 3.73 -0.65
C ILE A 25 -10.85 4.92 -1.53
N PRO A 26 -11.44 6.12 -1.40
CA PRO A 26 -11.03 7.27 -2.18
C PRO A 26 -9.59 7.67 -1.82
N ALA A 27 -8.81 8.10 -2.80
CA ALA A 27 -7.41 8.48 -2.60
C ALA A 27 -7.25 9.61 -1.56
N GLU A 28 -8.26 10.47 -1.47
CA GLU A 28 -8.42 11.53 -0.47
C GLU A 28 -8.29 11.02 0.96
N ALA A 29 -8.77 9.81 1.25
CA ALA A 29 -8.71 9.23 2.59
C ALA A 29 -7.27 9.04 3.08
N PHE A 30 -6.30 8.92 2.17
CA PHE A 30 -4.90 8.73 2.51
C PHE A 30 -4.12 10.05 2.62
N LYS A 31 -4.73 11.22 2.30
CA LYS A 31 -4.04 12.52 2.31
C LYS A 31 -3.51 12.93 3.69
N ALA A 32 -4.11 12.42 4.77
CA ALA A 32 -3.69 12.69 6.14
C ALA A 32 -2.56 11.75 6.62
N LEU A 33 -2.21 10.71 5.85
CA LEU A 33 -1.13 9.80 6.22
C LEU A 33 0.23 10.43 5.94
N HIS A 34 1.16 10.20 6.86
CA HIS A 34 2.55 10.61 6.73
C HIS A 34 3.47 9.39 6.82
N TRP A 35 4.57 9.43 6.08
CA TRP A 35 5.61 8.42 6.18
C TRP A 35 6.30 8.53 7.55
N ARG A 36 6.52 7.38 8.19
CA ARG A 36 7.28 7.28 9.43
C ARG A 36 7.97 5.93 9.55
N THR A 37 9.05 5.88 10.31
CA THR A 37 9.68 4.63 10.74
C THR A 37 8.81 3.91 11.77
N ILE A 38 8.85 2.58 11.75
CA ILE A 38 8.16 1.72 12.71
C ILE A 38 9.20 0.88 13.42
N GLY A 39 9.32 1.06 14.73
CA GLY A 39 10.28 0.32 15.57
C GLY A 39 11.72 0.86 15.49
N PRO A 40 12.64 0.23 16.25
CA PRO A 40 14.07 0.56 16.21
C PRO A 40 14.71 0.14 14.89
N GLU A 41 15.89 0.68 14.59
CA GLU A 41 16.65 0.31 13.40
C GLU A 41 17.03 -1.17 13.42
N GLY A 42 16.51 -1.93 12.46
CA GLY A 42 16.82 -3.35 12.29
C GLY A 42 18.04 -3.63 11.39
N ASN A 43 18.73 -2.59 10.93
CA ASN A 43 19.77 -2.70 9.91
C ASN A 43 21.18 -2.64 10.51
N ARG A 44 22.16 -3.10 9.73
CA ARG A 44 23.60 -2.94 10.03
C ARG A 44 24.16 -1.78 9.21
N PHE A 45 25.19 -1.10 9.69
CA PHE A 45 26.02 -0.21 8.88
C PHE A 45 27.41 -0.83 8.67
N THR A 46 28.01 -0.56 7.51
CA THR A 46 29.34 -1.11 7.14
C THR A 46 30.42 -0.04 7.04
N SER A 47 30.04 1.24 7.09
CA SER A 47 30.96 2.39 7.01
C SER A 47 30.46 3.54 7.87
N ALA A 48 31.38 4.40 8.30
CA ALA A 48 31.11 5.64 9.01
C ALA A 48 32.12 6.72 8.62
N ALA A 49 31.70 7.99 8.62
CA ALA A 49 32.55 9.15 8.36
C ALA A 49 32.20 10.31 9.30
N GLY A 50 33.20 10.86 10.00
CA GLY A 50 33.05 12.03 10.87
C GLY A 50 33.43 13.35 10.19
N ILE A 51 33.10 14.47 10.81
CA ILE A 51 33.46 15.82 10.33
C ILE A 51 34.67 16.37 11.12
N PRO A 52 35.80 16.71 10.47
CA PRO A 52 36.91 17.35 11.16
C PRO A 52 36.50 18.66 11.84
N GLY A 53 36.76 18.79 13.15
CA GLY A 53 36.42 19.98 13.94
C GLY A 53 35.01 19.99 14.53
N ASP A 54 34.15 19.02 14.17
CA ASP A 54 32.85 18.80 14.80
C ASP A 54 32.76 17.36 15.34
N PRO A 55 33.09 17.13 16.62
CA PRO A 55 33.11 15.78 17.19
C PRO A 55 31.72 15.20 17.44
N LEU A 56 30.64 15.98 17.24
CA LEU A 56 29.27 15.54 17.52
C LEU A 56 28.52 15.11 16.25
N THR A 57 29.13 15.24 15.07
CA THR A 57 28.49 14.92 13.79
C THR A 57 29.24 13.82 13.03
N TYR A 58 28.51 12.78 12.64
CA TYR A 58 29.00 11.70 11.78
C TYR A 58 27.85 11.13 10.92
N TYR A 59 28.21 10.49 9.82
CA TYR A 59 27.31 9.79 8.90
C TYR A 59 27.63 8.30 8.88
N VAL A 60 26.63 7.47 8.62
CA VAL A 60 26.77 6.01 8.57
C VAL A 60 26.18 5.46 7.28
N GLY A 61 26.90 4.57 6.59
CA GLY A 61 26.36 3.86 5.43
C GLY A 61 25.62 2.61 5.85
N ALA A 62 24.29 2.59 5.71
CA ALA A 62 23.45 1.44 5.99
C ALA A 62 23.62 0.36 4.91
N ALA A 63 23.61 -0.92 5.32
CA ALA A 63 23.78 -2.05 4.40
C ALA A 63 22.69 -2.13 3.31
N SER A 64 21.50 -1.59 3.57
CA SER A 64 20.38 -1.54 2.62
C SER A 64 19.52 -0.28 2.73
N GLY A 65 20.05 0.82 3.28
CA GLY A 65 19.26 2.02 3.64
C GLY A 65 19.80 3.36 3.16
N GLY A 66 20.95 3.40 2.48
CA GLY A 66 21.60 4.67 2.11
C GLY A 66 22.51 5.18 3.21
N VAL A 67 22.55 6.51 3.40
CA VAL A 67 23.40 7.24 4.35
C VAL A 67 22.53 8.01 5.34
#